data_AF-A0A535XGZ6-F1
#
_entry.id   AF-A0A535XGZ6-F1
#
_cell.length_a   1.000
_cell.length_b   1.000
_cell.length_c   1.000
_cell.angle_alpha   90.00
_cell.angle_beta   90.00
_cell.angle_gamma   90.00
#
_symmetry.space_group_name_H-M   'P 1'
#
loop_
_entity.id
_entity.type
_entity.pdbx_description
1 polymer ?
#
loop_
_entity_poly.entity_id
_entity_poly.type
_entity_poly.pdbx_seq_one_letter_code
_entity_poly.pdbx_strand_id
1 'polypeptide(L)'
;MGILFQSLNAGTEPDLFTLLWVSGLVLLIGAVVVYNIAQNRYRRYPTILALHEWVFWPVAVAWGLTPLLTVIGVPLLLVLLVQLPALAVVLWATFVKFPPLIAAANDEIRRRRYVPPPRRDERARPRPTPAGGRRTHRR
;
A
#
# COMPACT_ATOMS: atom_id res chain seq x y z
N MET A 1 -9.25 -27.85 28.89
CA MET A 1 -9.46 -27.12 27.62
C MET A 1 -8.23 -26.25 27.37
N GLY A 2 -7.52 -26.45 26.26
CA GLY A 2 -6.26 -25.73 25.97
C GLY A 2 -6.48 -24.24 25.66
N ILE A 3 -5.41 -23.46 25.73
CA ILE A 3 -5.40 -21.98 25.57
C ILE A 3 -6.10 -21.46 24.31
N LEU A 4 -6.13 -22.27 23.23
CA LEU A 4 -6.77 -21.91 21.95
C LEU A 4 -8.28 -21.71 22.05
N PHE A 5 -8.95 -22.45 22.95
CA PHE A 5 -10.41 -22.46 23.05
C PHE A 5 -10.93 -21.65 24.25
N GLN A 6 -10.04 -21.11 25.08
CA GLN A 6 -10.42 -20.24 26.20
C GLN A 6 -10.73 -18.83 25.69
N SER A 7 -11.67 -18.15 26.34
CA SER A 7 -11.99 -16.76 26.07
C SER A 7 -10.77 -15.88 26.33
N LEU A 8 -10.42 -15.04 25.37
CA LEU A 8 -9.28 -14.12 25.50
C LEU A 8 -9.73 -12.85 26.23
N ASN A 9 -9.48 -12.75 27.53
CA ASN A 9 -9.83 -11.58 28.32
C ASN A 9 -8.82 -11.34 29.44
N ALA A 10 -8.92 -10.18 30.10
CA ALA A 10 -8.00 -9.78 31.18
C ALA A 10 -8.04 -10.69 32.43
N GLY A 11 -9.08 -11.51 32.60
CA GLY A 11 -9.22 -12.42 33.73
C GLY A 11 -8.60 -13.80 33.49
N THR A 12 -8.50 -14.25 32.24
CA THR A 12 -7.89 -15.55 31.89
C THR A 12 -6.41 -15.40 31.59
N GLU A 13 -6.05 -14.52 30.65
CA GLU A 13 -4.70 -14.36 30.13
C GLU A 13 -4.38 -12.87 29.96
N PRO A 14 -4.08 -12.14 31.07
CA PRO A 14 -3.95 -10.68 31.07
C PRO A 14 -2.81 -10.18 30.16
N ASP A 15 -1.69 -10.90 30.13
CA ASP A 15 -0.53 -10.54 29.32
C ASP A 15 -0.82 -10.70 27.84
N LEU A 16 -1.41 -11.85 27.45
CA LEU A 16 -1.76 -12.15 26.06
C LEU A 16 -2.86 -11.21 25.55
N PHE A 17 -3.87 -10.95 26.39
CA PHE A 17 -4.90 -9.96 26.13
C PHE A 17 -4.27 -8.60 25.82
N THR A 18 -3.43 -8.11 26.72
CA THR A 18 -2.76 -6.81 26.59
C THR A 18 -1.91 -6.73 25.33
N LEU A 19 -1.14 -7.77 25.06
CA LEU A 19 -0.32 -7.87 23.87
C LEU A 19 -1.16 -7.77 22.60
N LEU A 20 -2.27 -8.50 22.51
CA LEU A 20 -3.08 -8.58 21.29
C LEU A 20 -3.83 -7.28 21.00
N TRP A 21 -4.51 -6.67 21.97
CA TRP A 21 -5.26 -5.45 21.69
C TRP A 21 -4.33 -4.24 21.45
N VAL A 22 -3.22 -4.14 22.19
CA VAL A 22 -2.22 -3.08 22.02
C VAL A 22 -1.51 -3.24 20.67
N SER A 23 -1.04 -4.45 20.33
CA SER A 23 -0.39 -4.68 19.03
C SER A 23 -1.36 -4.46 17.87
N GLY A 24 -2.64 -4.82 18.02
CA GLY A 24 -3.71 -4.50 17.07
C GLY A 24 -3.78 -3.00 16.75
N LEU A 25 -3.85 -2.17 17.78
CA LEU A 25 -3.89 -0.71 17.61
C LEU A 25 -2.59 -0.15 17.01
N VAL A 26 -1.44 -0.57 17.54
CA VAL A 26 -0.13 -0.09 17.07
C VAL A 26 0.08 -0.44 15.60
N LEU A 27 -0.24 -1.67 15.18
CA LEU A 27 -0.08 -2.11 13.81
C LEU A 27 -1.09 -1.45 12.87
N LEU A 28 -2.33 -1.21 13.32
CA LEU A 28 -3.31 -0.45 12.54
C LEU A 28 -2.82 0.99 12.28
N ILE A 29 -2.40 1.69 13.33
CA ILE A 29 -1.90 3.07 13.21
C ILE A 29 -0.65 3.10 12.32
N GLY A 30 0.29 2.19 12.55
CA GLY A 30 1.49 2.04 11.72
C GLY A 30 1.15 1.80 10.25
N ALA A 31 0.21 0.90 9.96
CA ALA A 31 -0.24 0.61 8.61
C ALA A 31 -0.86 1.84 7.93
N VAL A 32 -1.70 2.61 8.63
CA VAL A 32 -2.28 3.86 8.12
C VAL A 32 -1.18 4.88 7.79
N VAL A 33 -0.21 5.08 8.70
CA VAL A 33 0.90 6.02 8.48
C VAL A 33 1.74 5.61 7.26
N VAL A 34 2.17 4.34 7.21
CA VAL A 34 2.95 3.80 6.09
C VAL A 34 2.19 3.93 4.77
N TYR A 35 0.89 3.61 4.77
CA TYR A 35 0.05 3.72 3.58
C TYR A 35 -0.07 5.16 3.09
N ASN A 36 -0.27 6.12 3.99
CA ASN A 36 -0.30 7.55 3.63
C ASN A 36 1.02 8.03 3.02
N ILE A 37 2.15 7.61 3.60
CA ILE A 37 3.48 7.92 3.06
C ILE A 37 3.62 7.30 1.66
N ALA A 38 3.22 6.05 1.49
CA ALA A 38 3.31 5.33 0.22
C ALA A 38 2.45 5.98 -0.88
N GLN A 39 1.23 6.40 -0.55
CA GLN A 39 0.33 7.11 -1.46
C GLN A 39 0.97 8.40 -1.98
N ASN A 40 1.62 9.17 -1.10
CA ASN A 40 2.30 10.40 -1.49
C ASN A 40 3.57 10.15 -2.30
N ARG A 41 4.37 9.15 -1.92
CA ARG A 41 5.67 8.86 -2.53
C ARG A 41 5.56 8.15 -3.88
N TYR A 42 4.65 7.18 -4.00
CA TYR A 42 4.57 6.26 -5.14
C TYR A 42 3.39 6.53 -6.08
N ARG A 43 2.76 7.71 -5.98
CA ARG A 43 1.64 8.10 -6.87
C ARG A 43 1.92 7.94 -8.37
N ARG A 44 3.19 8.05 -8.79
CA ARG A 44 3.62 7.91 -10.20
C ARG A 44 3.97 6.47 -10.60
N TYR A 45 4.03 5.55 -9.64
CA TYR A 45 4.45 4.16 -9.83
C TYR A 45 3.32 3.22 -9.41
N PRO A 46 2.33 2.97 -10.30
CA PRO A 46 1.10 2.27 -9.94
C PRO A 46 1.35 0.84 -9.41
N THR A 47 2.36 0.13 -9.93
CA THR A 47 2.70 -1.22 -9.45
C THR A 47 3.19 -1.23 -8.00
N ILE A 48 3.99 -0.23 -7.61
CA ILE A 48 4.48 -0.11 -6.23
C ILE A 48 3.36 0.33 -5.30
N LEU A 49 2.48 1.22 -5.78
CA LEU A 49 1.30 1.64 -5.04
C LEU A 49 0.37 0.46 -4.73
N ALA A 50 0.11 -0.37 -5.74
CA ALA A 50 -0.68 -1.58 -5.59
C ALA A 50 -0.06 -2.55 -4.58
N LEU A 51 1.26 -2.72 -4.55
CA LEU A 51 1.90 -3.53 -3.49
C LEU A 51 1.51 -3.02 -2.09
N HIS A 52 1.60 -1.71 -1.87
CA HIS A 52 1.25 -1.14 -0.57
C HIS A 52 -0.23 -1.30 -0.23
N GLU A 53 -1.14 -1.21 -1.21
CA GLU A 53 -2.56 -1.51 -1.01
C GLU A 53 -2.79 -2.97 -0.61
N TRP A 54 -2.12 -3.91 -1.27
CA TRP A 54 -2.21 -5.34 -0.99
C TRP A 54 -1.62 -5.73 0.36
N VAL A 55 -0.69 -4.94 0.91
CA VAL A 55 -0.18 -5.11 2.27
C VAL A 55 -1.09 -4.40 3.28
N PHE A 56 -1.53 -3.19 2.97
CA PHE A 56 -2.32 -2.35 3.85
C PHE A 56 -3.67 -2.97 4.19
N TRP A 57 -4.44 -3.42 3.19
CA TRP A 57 -5.81 -3.88 3.44
C TRP A 57 -5.90 -5.10 4.37
N PRO A 58 -5.13 -6.18 4.18
CA PRO A 58 -5.13 -7.30 5.12
C PRO A 58 -4.70 -6.88 6.52
N VAL A 59 -3.68 -6.00 6.63
CA VAL A 59 -3.21 -5.52 7.94
C VAL A 59 -4.27 -4.69 8.64
N ALA A 60 -4.86 -3.73 7.94
CA ALA A 60 -5.90 -2.85 8.46
C ALA A 60 -7.13 -3.63 8.93
N VAL A 61 -7.56 -4.63 8.16
CA VAL A 61 -8.70 -5.48 8.53
C VAL A 61 -8.37 -6.38 9.71
N ALA A 62 -7.30 -7.17 9.64
CA ALA A 62 -7.01 -8.17 10.68
C ALA A 62 -6.60 -7.54 12.02
N TRP A 63 -5.70 -6.57 12.00
CA TRP A 63 -5.25 -5.89 13.23
C TRP A 63 -6.21 -4.81 13.70
N GLY A 64 -7.01 -4.22 12.81
CA GLY A 64 -8.11 -3.34 13.21
C GLY A 64 -9.27 -4.08 13.87
N LEU A 65 -9.55 -5.33 13.46
CA LEU A 65 -10.57 -6.17 14.09
C LEU A 65 -10.09 -6.82 15.39
N THR A 66 -8.78 -7.02 15.54
CA THR A 66 -8.18 -7.65 16.74
C THR A 66 -8.63 -7.03 18.07
N PRO A 67 -8.53 -5.71 18.32
CA PRO A 67 -8.95 -5.12 19.60
C PRO A 67 -10.45 -5.32 19.88
N LEU A 68 -11.29 -5.32 18.84
CA LEU A 68 -12.72 -5.61 18.99
C LEU A 68 -12.94 -7.06 19.43
N LEU A 69 -12.28 -8.02 18.77
CA LEU A 69 -12.39 -9.45 19.09
C LEU A 69 -11.86 -9.77 20.48
N THR A 70 -10.78 -9.13 20.91
CA THR A 70 -10.22 -9.31 22.25
C THR A 70 -11.14 -8.73 23.32
N VAL A 71 -11.72 -7.54 23.11
CA VAL A 71 -12.60 -6.90 24.12
C VAL A 71 -13.90 -7.69 24.31
N ILE A 72 -14.44 -8.31 23.25
CA ILE A 72 -15.64 -9.15 23.33
C ILE A 72 -15.34 -10.52 24.00
N GLY A 73 -14.07 -10.85 24.23
CA GLY A 73 -13.69 -12.10 24.92
C GLY A 73 -13.76 -13.34 24.03
N VAL A 74 -13.59 -13.19 22.73
CA VAL A 74 -13.64 -14.29 21.76
C VAL A 74 -12.47 -15.27 21.98
N PRO A 75 -12.64 -16.58 21.73
CA PRO A 75 -11.54 -17.54 21.81
C PRO A 75 -10.31 -17.17 20.96
N LEU A 76 -9.11 -17.44 21.48
CA LEU A 76 -7.84 -17.16 20.80
C LEU A 76 -7.78 -17.77 19.39
N LEU A 77 -8.34 -18.97 19.20
CA LEU A 77 -8.39 -19.63 17.90
C LEU A 77 -9.07 -18.75 16.83
N LEU A 78 -10.16 -18.07 17.16
CA LEU A 78 -10.86 -17.20 16.20
C LEU A 78 -10.06 -15.95 15.87
N VAL A 79 -9.33 -15.38 16.84
CA VAL A 79 -8.39 -14.28 16.58
C VAL A 79 -7.29 -14.72 15.61
N LEU A 80 -6.73 -15.92 15.82
CA LEU A 80 -5.70 -16.49 14.94
C LEU A 80 -6.24 -16.83 13.54
N LEU A 81 -7.49 -17.28 13.44
CA LEU A 81 -8.14 -17.53 12.15
C LEU A 81 -8.31 -16.27 11.29
N VAL A 82 -8.31 -15.08 11.91
CA VAL A 82 -8.29 -13.80 11.18
C VAL A 82 -6.86 -13.36 10.87
N GLN A 83 -5.94 -13.46 11.83
CA GLN A 83 -4.58 -12.96 11.66
C GLN A 83 -3.73 -13.80 10.71
N LEU A 84 -3.81 -15.13 10.77
CA LEU A 84 -2.95 -16.01 9.97
C LEU A 84 -3.21 -15.90 8.46
N PRO A 85 -4.46 -15.89 7.97
CA PRO A 85 -4.72 -15.65 6.55
C PRO A 85 -4.28 -14.27 6.09
N ALA A 86 -4.48 -13.23 6.92
CA ALA A 86 -4.02 -11.89 6.58
C ALA A 86 -2.50 -11.83 6.44
N LEU A 87 -1.76 -12.42 7.38
CA LEU A 87 -0.30 -12.55 7.29
C LEU A 87 0.12 -13.33 6.04
N ALA A 88 -0.56 -14.43 5.72
CA ALA A 88 -0.28 -15.21 4.52
C ALA A 88 -0.46 -14.38 3.24
N VAL A 89 -1.53 -13.57 3.15
CA VAL A 89 -1.76 -12.66 2.02
C VAL A 89 -0.65 -11.61 1.92
N VAL A 90 -0.22 -11.02 3.04
CA VAL A 90 0.87 -10.04 3.08
C VAL A 90 2.18 -10.65 2.59
N LEU A 91 2.55 -11.83 3.10
CA LEU A 91 3.78 -12.51 2.71
C LEU A 91 3.74 -12.92 1.24
N TRP A 92 2.63 -13.49 0.79
CA TRP A 92 2.44 -13.86 -0.61
C TRP A 92 2.50 -12.64 -1.55
N ALA A 93 1.83 -11.54 -1.19
CA ALA A 93 1.89 -10.31 -1.96
C ALA A 93 3.32 -9.79 -2.07
N THR A 94 4.01 -9.67 -0.93
CA THR A 94 5.36 -9.09 -0.83
C THR A 94 6.41 -9.93 -1.56
N PHE A 95 6.38 -11.25 -1.41
CA PHE A 95 7.47 -12.13 -1.85
C PHE A 95 7.18 -12.93 -3.11
N VAL A 96 5.91 -13.13 -3.47
CA VAL A 96 5.54 -13.97 -4.62
C VAL A 96 4.90 -13.14 -5.73
N LYS A 97 3.87 -12.36 -5.42
CA LYS A 97 3.06 -11.67 -6.43
C LYS A 97 3.76 -10.46 -7.05
N PHE A 98 4.27 -9.55 -6.23
CA PHE A 98 4.76 -8.25 -6.69
C PHE A 98 6.22 -8.21 -7.18
N PRO A 99 7.17 -9.02 -6.67
CA PRO A 99 8.53 -9.02 -7.21
C PRO A 99 8.62 -9.17 -8.74
N PRO A 100 7.92 -10.11 -9.41
CA PRO A 100 7.96 -10.20 -10.87
C PRO A 100 7.31 -9.01 -11.56
N LEU A 101 6.23 -8.44 -11.00
CA LEU A 101 5.54 -7.28 -11.56
C LEU A 101 6.41 -6.01 -11.50
N ILE A 102 7.15 -5.84 -10.41
CA ILE A 102 8.08 -4.71 -10.24
C ILE A 102 9.26 -4.85 -11.22
N ALA A 103 9.78 -6.06 -11.42
CA ALA A 103 10.83 -6.31 -12.41
C ALA A 103 10.36 -5.93 -13.83
N ALA A 104 9.18 -6.39 -14.23
CA ALA A 104 8.59 -6.05 -15.53
C ALA A 104 8.36 -4.54 -15.71
N ALA A 105 7.85 -3.86 -14.67
CA ALA A 105 7.64 -2.41 -14.69
C ALA A 105 8.97 -1.64 -14.82
N ASN A 106 10.03 -2.10 -14.15
CA ASN A 106 11.37 -1.51 -14.26
C ASN A 106 11.99 -1.70 -15.64
N ASP A 107 11.78 -2.87 -16.26
CA ASP A 107 12.27 -3.14 -17.62
C ASP A 107 11.60 -2.26 -18.68
N GLU A 108 10.31 -2.00 -18.54
CA GLU A 108 9.59 -1.06 -19.40
C GLU A 108 10.14 0.37 -19.26
N ILE A 109 10.42 0.81 -18.04
CA ILE A 109 11.05 2.12 -17.78
C ILE A 109 12.44 2.19 -18.44
N ARG A 110 13.23 1.11 -18.38
CA ARG A 110 14.54 1.03 -19.03
C ARG A 110 14.41 1.13 -20.55
N ARG A 111 13.50 0.37 -21.16
CA ARG A 111 13.27 0.40 -22.61
C ARG A 111 12.89 1.80 -23.10
N ARG A 112 11.98 2.48 -22.40
CA ARG A 112 11.58 3.86 -22.73
C ARG A 112 12.72 4.87 -22.67
N ARG A 113 13.78 4.60 -21.91
CA ARG A 113 14.96 5.48 -21.83
C ARG A 113 15.88 5.37 -23.04
N TYR A 114 15.89 4.21 -23.71
CA TYR A 114 16.77 3.94 -24.84
C TYR A 114 16.09 4.02 -26.20
N VAL A 115 14.76 3.98 -26.25
CA VAL A 115 14.01 4.28 -27.48
C VAL A 115 14.06 5.79 -27.70
N PRO A 116 14.72 6.27 -28.78
CA PRO A 116 14.67 7.68 -29.12
C PRO A 116 13.19 8.08 -29.27
N PRO A 117 12.79 9.28 -28.80
CA PRO A 117 11.46 9.79 -29.10
C PRO A 117 11.23 9.63 -30.61
N PRO A 118 10.07 9.12 -31.06
CA PRO A 118 9.79 9.03 -32.48
C PRO A 118 10.13 10.38 -33.11
N ARG A 119 11.01 10.38 -34.13
CA ARG A 119 11.42 11.60 -34.82
C ARG A 119 10.12 12.29 -35.22
N ARG A 120 9.86 13.44 -34.61
CA ARG A 120 8.68 14.25 -34.91
C ARG A 120 8.78 14.58 -36.39
N ASP A 121 7.86 14.05 -37.21
CA ASP A 121 7.82 14.39 -38.63
C ASP A 121 7.87 15.92 -38.76
N GLU A 122 8.76 16.44 -39.61
CA GLU A 122 9.03 17.87 -39.72
C GLU A 122 7.77 18.71 -39.97
N ARG A 123 6.71 18.08 -40.50
CA ARG A 123 5.37 18.65 -40.74
C ARG A 123 4.62 19.06 -39.46
N ALA A 124 5.01 18.55 -38.30
CA ALA A 124 4.41 18.87 -36.99
C ALA A 124 5.22 19.88 -36.18
N ARG A 125 6.24 20.54 -36.77
CA ARG A 125 6.78 21.77 -36.18
C ARG A 125 5.71 22.86 -36.29
N PRO A 126 5.24 23.45 -35.18
CA PRO A 126 4.44 24.66 -35.25
C PRO A 126 5.26 25.69 -36.05
N ARG A 127 4.68 26.18 -37.15
CA ARG A 127 5.23 27.33 -37.87
C ARG A 127 5.44 28.43 -36.82
N PRO A 128 6.62 29.07 -36.72
CA PRO A 128 6.84 30.13 -35.75
C PRO A 128 5.70 31.12 -35.85
N THR A 129 4.92 31.27 -34.78
CA THR A 129 3.87 32.29 -34.72
C THR A 129 4.56 33.63 -34.97
N PRO A 130 4.18 34.39 -36.01
CA PRO A 130 4.82 35.66 -36.28
C PRO A 130 4.74 36.49 -35.01
N ALA A 131 5.89 36.94 -34.49
CA ALA A 131 5.94 37.78 -33.31
C ALA A 131 5.00 38.96 -33.57
N GLY A 132 3.92 39.04 -32.77
CA GLY A 132 2.86 40.01 -32.97
C GLY A 132 3.45 41.40 -33.19
N GLY A 133 3.13 42.02 -34.32
CA GLY A 133 3.64 43.32 -34.70
C GLY A 133 3.39 44.31 -33.56
N ARG A 134 4.47 44.78 -32.93
CA ARG A 134 4.42 45.88 -31.96
C ARG A 134 3.79 47.08 -32.65
N ARG A 135 2.55 47.41 -32.25
CA ARG A 135 1.90 48.68 -32.63
C ARG A 135 2.63 49.80 -31.92
N THR A 136 3.52 50.47 -32.63
CA THR A 136 4.18 51.70 -32.16
C THR A 136 3.15 52.82 -32.18
N HIS A 137 2.67 53.22 -31.00
CA HIS A 137 1.79 54.37 -30.84
C HIS A 137 2.65 55.63 -30.97
N ARG A 138 2.56 56.32 -32.12
CA ARG A 138 3.20 57.63 -32.31
C ARG A 138 2.28 58.70 -31.69
N ARG A 139 2.88 59.56 -30.87
CA ARG A 139 2.26 60.76 -30.28
C ARG A 139 2.00 61.81 -31.36
#